data_AF-K1ZP71-F1
#
_entry.id   AF-K1ZP71-F1
#
_cell.length_a   1.000
_cell.length_b   1.000
_cell.length_c   1.000
_cell.angle_alpha   90.00
_cell.angle_beta   90.00
_cell.angle_gamma   90.00
#
_symmetry.space_group_name_H-M   'P 1'
#
loop_
_entity.id
_entity.type
_entity.pdbx_description
1 polymer ?
#
loop_
_entity_poly.entity_id
_entity_poly.type
_entity_poly.pdbx_seq_one_letter_code
_entity_poly.pdbx_strand_id
1 'polypeptide(L)'
;FWAILMQYPQVRAVLFGHVHQEHNKKHLGMQCYSAPSTCIQFKKHSDNFALEKLPPGYRWLELFSNGAIQTQVFRADHYVGTFDVNAKGY
;
A
#
# COMPACT_ATOMS: atom_id res chain seq x y z
N PHE A 1 1.36 16.77 9.23
CA PHE A 1 2.04 15.46 9.21
C PHE A 1 3.52 15.59 8.81
N TRP A 2 3.84 15.90 7.55
CA TRP A 2 5.22 15.94 7.05
C TRP A 2 6.14 16.92 7.80
N ALA A 3 5.65 18.12 8.13
CA ALA A 3 6.40 19.10 8.93
C ALA A 3 6.82 18.58 10.31
N ILE A 4 6.08 17.60 10.87
CA ILE A 4 6.46 16.94 12.12
C ILE A 4 7.58 15.93 11.84
N LEU A 5 7.40 15.05 10.84
CA LEU A 5 8.40 14.01 10.53
C LEU A 5 9.76 14.58 10.14
N MET A 6 9.81 15.73 9.47
CA MET A 6 11.08 16.39 9.13
C MET A 6 11.92 16.79 10.35
N GLN A 7 11.33 16.89 11.54
CA GLN A 7 12.05 17.17 12.79
C GLN A 7 12.70 15.91 13.39
N TYR A 8 12.41 14.72 12.84
CA TYR A 8 12.87 13.43 13.34
C TYR A 8 13.66 12.66 12.26
N PRO A 9 14.96 12.96 12.09
CA PRO A 9 15.79 12.35 11.03
C PRO A 9 15.97 10.83 11.15
N GLN A 10 15.63 10.24 12.30
CA GLN A 10 15.63 8.79 12.51
C GLN A 10 14.47 8.07 11.82
N VAL A 11 13.41 8.78 11.40
CA VAL A 11 12.28 8.17 10.70
C VAL A 11 12.71 7.78 9.29
N ARG A 12 12.71 6.48 9.00
CA ARG A 12 13.16 5.93 7.70
C ARG A 12 12.04 5.72 6.69
N ALA A 13 10.84 5.40 7.18
CA ALA A 13 9.70 5.11 6.32
C ALA A 13 8.36 5.45 6.97
N VAL A 14 7.35 5.64 6.12
CA VAL A 14 5.94 5.78 6.45
C VAL A 14 5.17 4.65 5.75
N LEU A 15 4.36 3.93 6.52
CA LEU A 15 3.43 2.93 5.98
C LEU A 15 2.00 3.46 6.05
N PHE A 16 1.23 3.23 5.00
CA PHE A 16 -0.15 3.68 4.92
C PHE A 16 -1.04 2.71 4.14
N GLY A 17 -2.34 2.75 4.46
CA GLY A 17 -3.38 1.97 3.79
C GLY A 17 -4.28 2.85 2.94
N HIS A 18 -5.59 2.57 2.97
CA HIS A 18 -6.67 3.29 2.27
C HIS A 18 -6.64 3.19 0.73
N VAL A 19 -5.47 3.19 0.09
CA VAL A 19 -5.35 3.17 -1.37
C VAL A 19 -5.61 1.79 -2.00
N HIS A 20 -5.59 0.71 -1.21
CA HIS A 20 -5.79 -0.69 -1.67
C HIS A 20 -4.85 -1.08 -2.83
N GLN A 21 -3.63 -0.54 -2.81
CA GLN A 21 -2.65 -0.70 -3.88
C GLN A 21 -1.27 -0.82 -3.28
N GLU A 22 -0.37 -1.45 -4.02
CA GLU A 22 1.06 -1.34 -3.75
C GLU A 22 1.58 0.03 -4.17
N HIS A 23 2.24 0.72 -3.23
CA HIS A 23 2.99 1.94 -3.45
C HIS A 23 4.39 1.80 -2.86
N ASN A 24 5.40 2.22 -3.63
CA ASN A 24 6.80 2.30 -3.21
C ASN A 24 7.38 3.60 -3.77
N LYS A 25 7.39 4.69 -3.00
CA LYS A 25 8.05 5.94 -3.43
C LYS A 25 8.77 6.60 -2.28
N LYS A 26 9.79 7.39 -2.62
CA LYS A 26 10.49 8.25 -1.66
C LYS A 26 9.82 9.63 -1.63
N HIS A 27 9.55 10.14 -0.44
CA HIS A 27 9.03 11.49 -0.22
C HIS A 27 9.79 12.17 0.92
N LEU A 28 10.34 13.36 0.67
CA LEU A 28 11.12 14.14 1.65
C LEU A 28 12.22 13.32 2.35
N GLY A 29 12.94 12.49 1.60
CA GLY A 29 14.01 11.66 2.18
C GLY A 29 13.55 10.33 2.78
N MET A 30 12.26 10.14 3.05
CA MET A 30 11.69 8.95 3.68
C MET A 30 11.04 8.02 2.65
N GLN A 31 11.11 6.72 2.90
CA GLN A 31 10.36 5.76 2.08
C GLN A 31 8.88 5.78 2.44
N CYS A 32 8.01 5.71 1.45
CA CYS A 32 6.57 5.67 1.63
C CYS A 32 6.06 4.37 1.00
N TYR A 33 5.44 3.53 1.82
CA TYR A 33 4.96 2.22 1.43
C TYR A 33 3.47 2.09 1.68
N SER A 34 2.74 1.50 0.73
CA SER A 34 1.39 0.99 0.98
C SER A 34 1.28 -0.49 0.65
N ALA A 35 0.31 -1.15 1.27
CA ALA A 35 -0.02 -2.53 1.00
C ALA A 35 -1.33 -2.61 0.20
N PRO A 36 -1.50 -3.67 -0.62
CA PRO A 36 -2.81 -4.08 -1.08
C PRO A 36 -3.76 -4.31 0.10
N SER A 37 -5.06 -4.27 -0.15
CA SER A 37 -6.04 -4.69 0.86
C SER A 37 -6.09 -6.22 0.97
N THR A 38 -6.58 -6.72 2.10
CA THR A 38 -6.93 -8.13 2.29
C THR A 38 -8.26 -8.52 1.62
N CYS A 39 -8.96 -7.58 0.95
CA CYS A 39 -10.20 -7.84 0.23
C CYS A 39 -10.17 -7.26 -1.21
N ILE A 40 -11.09 -6.34 -1.52
CA ILE A 40 -11.22 -5.66 -2.81
C ILE A 40 -10.04 -4.72 -3.06
N GLN A 41 -9.67 -4.55 -4.32
CA GLN A 41 -8.60 -3.63 -4.72
C GLN A 41 -9.20 -2.46 -5.50
N PHE A 42 -8.67 -1.25 -5.29
CA PHE A 42 -9.08 -0.08 -6.07
C PHE A 42 -8.28 0.01 -7.36
N LYS A 43 -8.96 0.33 -8.45
CA LYS A 43 -8.36 0.42 -9.78
C LYS A 43 -7.40 1.60 -9.87
N LYS A 44 -6.19 1.32 -10.35
CA LYS A 44 -5.18 2.36 -10.65
C LYS A 44 -5.64 3.26 -11.78
N HIS A 45 -5.25 4.54 -11.71
CA HIS A 45 -5.49 5.54 -12.76
C HIS A 45 -6.97 5.70 -13.15
N SER A 46 -7.86 5.59 -12.17
CA SER A 46 -9.29 5.83 -12.35
C SER A 46 -9.68 7.15 -11.68
N ASP A 47 -10.32 8.04 -12.42
CA ASP A 47 -10.82 9.33 -11.88
C ASP A 47 -12.03 9.14 -10.97
N ASN A 48 -12.79 8.06 -11.21
CA ASN A 48 -13.93 7.66 -10.39
C ASN A 48 -13.62 6.39 -9.60
N PHE A 49 -14.36 6.15 -8.52
CA PHE A 49 -14.31 4.89 -7.80
C PHE A 49 -14.53 3.72 -8.77
N ALA A 50 -13.58 2.79 -8.76
CA ALA A 50 -13.62 1.58 -9.56
C ALA A 50 -12.81 0.48 -8.87
N LEU A 51 -13.27 -0.76 -9.00
CA LEU A 51 -12.58 -1.92 -8.44
C LEU A 51 -11.71 -2.60 -9.50
N GLU A 52 -10.62 -3.21 -9.03
CA GLU A 52 -9.74 -4.05 -9.84
C GLU A 52 -9.85 -5.50 -9.35
N LYS A 53 -9.99 -6.45 -10.28
CA LYS A 53 -10.13 -7.87 -9.96
C LYS A 53 -8.74 -8.49 -9.72
N LEU A 54 -8.10 -8.07 -8.64
CA LEU A 54 -6.83 -8.59 -8.16
C LEU A 54 -7.01 -9.30 -6.81
N PRO A 55 -6.33 -10.44 -6.58
CA PRO A 55 -6.39 -11.13 -5.29
C PRO A 55 -5.97 -10.23 -4.12
N PRO A 56 -6.48 -10.50 -2.91
CA PRO A 56 -5.96 -9.93 -1.67
C PRO A 56 -4.44 -9.98 -1.59
N GLY A 57 -3.84 -9.04 -0.87
CA GLY A 57 -2.41 -9.06 -0.63
C GLY A 57 -2.00 -8.44 0.69
N TYR A 58 -0.73 -8.63 1.02
CA TYR A 58 -0.07 -8.07 2.19
C TYR A 58 1.35 -7.64 1.81
N ARG A 59 1.97 -6.85 2.70
CA ARG A 59 3.36 -6.44 2.54
C ARG A 59 4.19 -7.05 3.65
N TRP A 60 5.25 -7.76 3.26
CA TRP A 60 6.29 -8.21 4.18
C TRP A 60 7.33 -7.12 4.36
N LEU A 61 7.85 -6.99 5.58
CA LEU A 61 8.90 -6.04 5.95
C LEU A 61 10.01 -6.78 6.67
N GLU A 62 11.23 -6.59 6.21
CA GLU A 62 12.44 -7.03 6.90
C GLU A 62 13.21 -5.78 7.31
N LEU A 63 13.37 -5.62 8.62
CA LEU A 63 13.99 -4.45 9.24
C LEU A 63 15.39 -4.83 9.72
N PHE A 64 16.39 -4.14 9.19
CA PHE A 64 17.79 -4.42 9.51
C PHE A 64 18.32 -3.42 10.54
N SER A 65 19.32 -3.84 11.31
CA SER A 65 19.95 -3.02 12.38
C SER A 65 20.61 -1.74 11.87
N ASN A 66 21.03 -1.71 10.59
CA ASN A 66 21.57 -0.51 9.94
C ASN A 66 20.48 0.48 9.47
N GLY A 67 19.20 0.19 9.74
CA GLY A 67 18.06 1.01 9.33
C GLY A 67 17.60 0.77 7.89
N ALA A 68 18.19 -0.20 7.18
CA ALA A 68 17.65 -0.64 5.90
C ALA A 68 16.31 -1.35 6.10
N ILE A 69 15.42 -1.18 5.13
CA ILE A 69 14.12 -1.83 5.08
C ILE A 69 14.04 -2.55 3.75
N GLN A 70 13.97 -3.89 3.78
CA GLN A 70 13.58 -4.67 2.62
C GLN A 70 12.10 -5.00 2.72
N THR A 71 11.43 -5.03 1.58
CA THR A 71 9.99 -5.20 1.56
C THR A 71 9.53 -5.78 0.24
N GLN A 72 8.51 -6.62 0.32
CA GLN A 72 7.89 -7.27 -0.83
C GLN A 72 6.39 -7.32 -0.60
N VAL A 73 5.61 -7.19 -1.67
CA VAL A 73 4.18 -7.46 -1.66
C VAL A 73 3.92 -8.89 -2.10
N PHE A 74 3.08 -9.57 -1.35
CA PHE A 74 2.59 -10.91 -1.65
C PHE A 74 1.07 -10.86 -1.85
N ARG A 75 0.57 -11.69 -2.76
CA ARG A 75 -0.87 -11.83 -3.01
C ARG A 75 -1.27 -13.28 -2.81
N ALA A 76 -2.53 -13.48 -2.43
CA ALA A 76 -3.14 -14.80 -2.48
C ALA A 76 -3.22 -15.30 -3.93
N ASP A 77 -3.26 -16.61 -4.12
CA ASP A 77 -3.31 -17.23 -5.45
C ASP A 77 -4.58 -16.84 -6.21
N HIS A 78 -5.68 -16.68 -5.49
CA HIS A 78 -7.00 -16.43 -6.07
C HIS A 78 -7.71 -15.27 -5.41
N TYR A 79 -8.56 -14.60 -6.19
CA TYR A 79 -9.53 -13.65 -5.65
C TYR A 79 -10.53 -14.39 -4.77
N VAL A 80 -10.78 -13.87 -3.57
CA VAL A 80 -11.75 -14.44 -2.61
C VAL A 80 -12.95 -13.51 -2.53
N GLY A 81 -14.15 -14.07 -2.70
CA GLY A 81 -15.42 -13.34 -2.65
C GLY A 81 -15.98 -12.95 -4.02
N THR A 82 -17.03 -12.14 -4.02
CA THR A 82 -17.72 -11.67 -5.23
C THR A 82 -17.15 -10.34 -5.69
N PHE A 83 -16.71 -10.29 -6.95
CA PHE A 83 -16.26 -9.05 -7.57
C PHE A 83 -17.46 -8.34 -8.22
N ASP A 84 -17.85 -7.18 -7.70
CA ASP A 84 -18.85 -6.31 -8.31
C ASP A 84 -18.19 -5.24 -9.18
N VAL A 85 -18.29 -5.42 -10.50
CA VAL A 85 -17.75 -4.47 -11.49
C VAL A 85 -18.50 -3.13 -11.49
N ASN A 86 -19.73 -3.11 -10.98
CA ASN A 86 -20.61 -1.93 -10.96
C ASN A 86 -20.64 -1.24 -9.58
N ALA A 87 -19.78 -1.65 -8.65
CA ALA A 87 -19.70 -1.05 -7.33
C ALA A 87 -19.48 0.47 -7.45
N LYS A 88 -20.33 1.25 -6.77
CA LYS A 88 -20.27 2.72 -6.78
C LYS A 88 -19.57 3.32 -5.56
N GLY A 89 -19.16 2.48 -4.61
CA GLY A 89 -18.47 2.89 -3.39
C GLY A 89 -17.92 1.70 -2.59
N TYR A 90 -17.24 2.05 -1.49
CA TYR A 90 -16.67 1.16 -0.48
C TYR A 90 -17.06 1.67 0.91
#